data_AF-A0A251TJM2-F1
#
_entry.id   AF-A0A251TJM2-F1
#
_cell.length_a   1.000
_cell.length_b   1.000
_cell.length_c   1.000
_cell.angle_alpha   90.00
_cell.angle_beta   90.00
_cell.angle_gamma   90.00
#
_symmetry.space_group_name_H-M   'P 1'
#
loop_
_entity.id
_entity.type
_entity.pdbx_description
1 polymer ?
#
loop_
_entity_poly.entity_id
_entity_poly.type
_entity_poly.pdbx_seq_one_letter_code
_entity_poly.pdbx_strand_id
1 'polypeptide(L)'
;MEMQNDFDRLMFFEHVAGVLKSPTRKTLWIPRLGFAYTTISALLELSTFQSVQESKLMIKDAISKLDEALAIYPKKQDALWCMGNAQTSYAFLTPDKDEAKGYFDSAYDFFEQAVNEVFGVILYMY
;
A
#
# COMPACT_ATOMS: atom_id res chain seq x y z
N MET A 1 -19.17 20.47 6.03
CA MET A 1 -17.71 20.60 6.21
C MET A 1 -17.00 19.29 5.92
N GLU A 2 -17.45 18.14 6.42
CA GLU A 2 -16.84 16.82 6.11
C GLU A 2 -16.85 16.49 4.61
N MET A 3 -17.98 16.68 3.93
CA MET A 3 -18.12 16.39 2.50
C MET A 3 -17.16 17.21 1.60
N GLN A 4 -16.80 18.43 2.02
CA GLN A 4 -15.81 19.26 1.32
C GLN A 4 -14.39 18.71 1.54
N ASN A 5 -14.10 18.25 2.76
CA ASN A 5 -12.82 17.67 3.15
C ASN A 5 -12.57 16.33 2.45
N ASP A 6 -13.61 15.50 2.30
CA ASP A 6 -13.55 14.24 1.55
C ASP A 6 -13.30 14.47 0.05
N PHE A 7 -13.92 15.50 -0.53
CA PHE A 7 -13.68 15.90 -1.91
C PHE A 7 -12.25 16.42 -2.13
N ASP A 8 -11.76 17.27 -1.23
CA ASP A 8 -10.39 17.80 -1.30
C ASP A 8 -9.34 16.69 -1.15
N ARG A 9 -9.62 15.69 -0.28
CA ARG A 9 -8.81 14.47 -0.14
C ARG A 9 -8.81 13.62 -1.41
N LEU A 10 -9.98 13.38 -2.00
CA LEU A 10 -10.11 12.63 -3.25
C LEU A 10 -9.28 13.28 -4.37
N MET A 11 -9.40 14.60 -4.53
CA MET A 11 -8.67 15.36 -5.55
C MET A 11 -7.15 15.30 -5.36
N PHE A 12 -6.68 15.36 -4.11
CA PHE A 12 -5.26 15.21 -3.80
C PHE A 12 -4.74 13.84 -4.23
N PHE A 13 -5.44 12.76 -3.88
CA PHE A 13 -4.99 11.42 -4.20
C PHE A 13 -5.14 11.06 -5.68
N GLU A 14 -6.16 11.55 -6.38
CA GLU A 14 -6.30 11.43 -7.84
C GLU A 14 -5.13 12.09 -8.56
N HIS A 15 -4.70 13.28 -8.11
CA HIS A 15 -3.53 13.94 -8.66
C HIS A 15 -2.25 13.09 -8.48
N VAL A 16 -2.04 12.55 -7.27
CA VAL A 16 -0.92 11.65 -6.99
C VAL A 16 -0.98 10.42 -7.91
N ALA A 17 -2.13 9.77 -8.03
CA ALA A 17 -2.37 8.60 -8.89
C ALA A 17 -2.13 8.89 -10.39
N GLY A 18 -2.55 10.06 -10.88
CA GLY A 18 -2.32 10.50 -12.25
C GLY A 18 -0.84 10.69 -12.57
N VAL A 19 -0.09 11.30 -11.65
CA VAL A 19 1.36 11.50 -11.79
C VAL A 19 2.10 10.15 -11.88
N LEU A 20 1.57 9.10 -11.25
CA LEU A 20 2.15 7.76 -11.22
C LEU A 20 1.93 6.94 -12.49
N LYS A 21 0.76 7.10 -13.11
CA LYS A 21 0.43 6.42 -14.37
C LYS A 21 1.21 6.99 -15.56
N SER A 22 1.89 8.13 -15.37
CA SER A 22 2.67 8.77 -16.43
C SER A 22 3.99 8.02 -16.73
N PRO A 23 4.33 7.76 -18.01
CA PRO A 23 5.52 7.00 -18.40
C PRO A 23 6.86 7.73 -18.17
N THR A 24 6.82 9.01 -17.79
CA THR A 24 7.98 9.94 -17.76
C THR A 24 8.96 9.74 -16.60
N ARG A 25 8.76 8.76 -15.70
CA ARG A 25 9.58 8.66 -14.47
C ARG A 25 10.12 7.26 -14.13
N LYS A 26 10.60 6.51 -15.13
CA LYS A 26 11.33 5.25 -14.92
C LYS A 26 12.75 5.40 -14.32
N THR A 27 13.29 6.61 -14.13
CA THR A 27 14.76 6.83 -13.99
C THR A 27 15.26 7.35 -12.63
N LEU A 28 14.43 7.58 -11.60
CA LEU A 28 14.94 7.99 -10.27
C LEU A 28 14.55 6.98 -9.20
N TRP A 29 15.51 6.13 -8.81
CA TRP A 29 15.27 4.96 -7.96
C TRP A 29 15.26 5.25 -6.45
N ILE A 30 15.92 6.32 -5.99
CA ILE A 30 16.03 6.65 -4.56
C ILE A 30 14.82 7.47 -4.03
N PRO A 31 14.22 8.41 -4.79
CA PRO A 31 12.92 9.01 -4.43
C PRO A 31 11.72 8.05 -4.59
N ARG A 32 11.92 6.89 -5.23
CA ARG A 32 10.87 5.94 -5.61
C ARG A 32 10.24 5.23 -4.41
N LEU A 33 10.95 5.06 -3.28
CA LEU A 33 10.42 4.42 -2.07
C LEU A 33 9.43 5.31 -1.31
N GLY A 34 9.79 6.58 -1.06
CA GLY A 34 8.87 7.54 -0.46
C GLY A 34 7.69 7.84 -1.39
N PHE A 35 7.95 7.87 -2.70
CA PHE A 35 6.90 8.03 -3.70
C PHE A 35 5.99 6.80 -3.79
N ALA A 36 6.52 5.57 -3.75
CA ALA A 36 5.74 4.34 -3.70
C ALA A 36 4.89 4.26 -2.43
N TYR A 37 5.43 4.62 -1.27
CA TYR A 37 4.66 4.72 -0.03
C TYR A 37 3.47 5.68 -0.17
N THR A 38 3.72 6.92 -0.61
CA THR A 38 2.64 7.90 -0.85
C THR A 38 1.66 7.43 -1.93
N THR A 39 2.13 6.68 -2.93
CA THR A 39 1.32 6.07 -3.98
C THR A 39 0.37 5.02 -3.45
N ILE A 40 0.88 4.11 -2.63
CA ILE A 40 0.10 2.99 -2.12
C ILE A 40 -0.95 3.52 -1.17
N SER A 41 -0.58 4.41 -0.26
CA SER A 41 -1.55 5.10 0.59
C SER A 41 -2.58 5.86 -0.23
N ALA A 42 -2.18 6.53 -1.32
CA ALA A 42 -3.13 7.18 -2.22
C ALA A 42 -4.08 6.19 -2.91
N LEU A 43 -3.57 5.07 -3.42
CA LEU A 43 -4.39 4.06 -4.09
C LEU A 43 -5.33 3.34 -3.12
N LEU A 44 -4.88 3.07 -1.90
CA LEU A 44 -5.71 2.51 -0.83
C LEU A 44 -6.81 3.50 -0.44
N GLU A 45 -6.48 4.78 -0.24
CA GLU A 45 -7.49 5.78 0.12
C GLU A 45 -8.48 6.01 -1.02
N LEU A 46 -8.02 6.12 -2.27
CA LEU A 46 -8.91 6.22 -3.43
C LEU A 46 -9.83 5.01 -3.54
N SER A 47 -9.32 3.81 -3.24
CA SER A 47 -10.12 2.59 -3.28
C SER A 47 -11.35 2.65 -2.35
N THR A 48 -11.31 3.46 -1.27
CA THR A 48 -12.46 3.60 -0.36
C THR A 48 -13.63 4.38 -0.97
N PHE A 49 -13.37 5.17 -2.02
CA PHE A 49 -14.37 5.98 -2.72
C PHE A 49 -14.95 5.30 -3.97
N GLN A 50 -14.36 4.19 -4.41
CA GLN A 50 -14.73 3.49 -5.65
C GLN A 50 -15.71 2.33 -5.39
N SER A 51 -16.24 1.76 -6.48
CA SER A 51 -17.00 0.51 -6.38
C SER A 51 -16.10 -0.63 -5.91
N VAL A 52 -16.66 -1.62 -5.18
CA VAL A 52 -15.90 -2.76 -4.62
C VAL A 52 -14.99 -3.44 -5.65
N GLN A 53 -15.44 -3.57 -6.90
CA GLN A 53 -14.64 -4.20 -7.96
C GLN A 53 -13.45 -3.35 -8.40
N GLU A 54 -13.64 -2.04 -8.55
CA GLU A 54 -12.57 -1.09 -8.87
C GLU A 54 -11.58 -0.98 -7.72
N SER A 55 -12.07 -0.93 -6.48
CA SER A 55 -11.24 -0.93 -5.27
C SER A 55 -10.31 -2.14 -5.24
N LYS A 56 -10.85 -3.34 -5.53
CA LYS A 56 -10.05 -4.57 -5.61
C LYS A 56 -8.96 -4.50 -6.69
N LEU A 57 -9.26 -3.93 -7.86
CA LEU A 57 -8.27 -3.76 -8.92
C LEU A 57 -7.17 -2.78 -8.51
N MET A 58 -7.54 -1.65 -7.90
CA MET A 58 -6.59 -0.65 -7.41
C MET A 58 -5.68 -1.22 -6.30
N ILE A 59 -6.24 -2.04 -5.41
CA ILE A 59 -5.46 -2.72 -4.36
C ILE A 59 -4.52 -3.76 -4.97
N LYS A 60 -4.95 -4.55 -5.96
CA LYS A 60 -4.05 -5.47 -6.69
C LYS A 60 -2.89 -4.75 -7.38
N ASP A 61 -3.18 -3.61 -8.01
CA ASP A 61 -2.17 -2.75 -8.63
C ASP A 61 -1.19 -2.16 -7.61
N ALA A 62 -1.64 -1.92 -6.37
CA ALA A 62 -0.79 -1.47 -5.27
C ALA A 62 0.10 -2.61 -4.75
N ILE A 63 -0.45 -3.81 -4.58
CA ILE A 63 0.28 -5.03 -4.20
C ILE A 63 1.40 -5.32 -5.21
N SER A 64 1.11 -5.28 -6.52
CA SER A 64 2.13 -5.52 -7.55
C SER A 64 3.28 -4.52 -7.49
N LYS A 65 3.01 -3.25 -7.19
CA LYS A 65 4.08 -2.22 -7.04
C LYS A 65 4.88 -2.41 -5.76
N LEU A 66 4.25 -2.93 -4.71
CA LEU A 66 4.90 -3.29 -3.45
C LEU A 66 5.82 -4.49 -3.62
N ASP A 67 5.39 -5.51 -4.35
CA ASP A 67 6.24 -6.67 -4.67
C ASP A 67 7.48 -6.24 -5.45
N GLU A 68 7.35 -5.35 -6.44
CA GLU A 68 8.51 -4.77 -7.13
C GLU A 68 9.45 -4.04 -6.16
N ALA A 69 8.89 -3.27 -5.21
CA ALA A 69 9.67 -2.53 -4.23
C ALA A 69 10.41 -3.45 -3.25
N LEU A 70 9.73 -4.50 -2.77
CA LEU A 70 10.30 -5.50 -1.86
C LEU A 70 11.30 -6.42 -2.55
N ALA A 71 11.16 -6.70 -3.84
CA ALA A 71 12.16 -7.43 -4.61
C ALA A 71 13.52 -6.70 -4.65
N ILE A 72 13.50 -5.35 -4.59
CA ILE A 72 14.72 -4.53 -4.56
C ILE A 72 15.18 -4.32 -3.11
N TYR A 73 14.25 -4.06 -2.20
CA TYR A 73 14.51 -3.74 -0.80
C TYR A 73 13.67 -4.64 0.13
N PRO A 74 14.04 -5.91 0.30
CA PRO A 74 13.19 -6.90 0.98
C PRO A 74 12.94 -6.59 2.46
N LYS A 75 13.83 -5.81 3.07
CA LYS A 75 13.80 -5.43 4.48
C LYS A 75 13.22 -4.03 4.72
N LYS A 76 12.64 -3.40 3.70
CA LYS A 76 12.11 -2.05 3.83
C LYS A 76 10.80 -2.10 4.63
N GLN A 77 10.90 -1.76 5.91
CA GLN A 77 9.77 -1.72 6.85
C GLN A 77 8.51 -1.05 6.28
N ASP A 78 8.63 0.15 5.70
CA ASP A 78 7.47 0.89 5.19
C ASP A 78 6.73 0.12 4.09
N ALA A 79 7.47 -0.59 3.22
CA ALA A 79 6.89 -1.39 2.15
C ALA A 79 6.21 -2.65 2.70
N LEU A 80 6.83 -3.31 3.69
CA LEU A 80 6.23 -4.44 4.39
C LEU A 80 4.92 -4.03 5.09
N TRP A 81 4.91 -2.88 5.78
CA TRP A 81 3.73 -2.34 6.43
C TRP A 81 2.61 -2.02 5.44
N CYS A 82 2.95 -1.34 4.34
CA CYS A 82 2.00 -1.05 3.26
C CYS A 82 1.43 -2.33 2.61
N MET A 83 2.22 -3.39 2.52
CA MET A 83 1.74 -4.69 2.03
C MET A 83 0.70 -5.30 2.97
N GLY A 84 0.96 -5.28 4.29
CA GLY A 84 -0.03 -5.71 5.27
C GLY A 84 -1.35 -4.92 5.16
N ASN A 85 -1.27 -3.60 4.99
CA ASN A 85 -2.46 -2.75 4.80
C ASN A 85 -3.22 -3.07 3.51
N ALA A 86 -2.51 -3.36 2.42
CA ALA A 86 -3.13 -3.72 1.15
C ALA A 86 -3.84 -5.08 1.23
N GLN A 87 -3.19 -6.08 1.83
CA GLN A 87 -3.79 -7.40 2.07
C GLN A 87 -5.04 -7.29 2.97
N THR A 88 -4.96 -6.52 4.06
CA THR A 88 -6.08 -6.24 4.96
C THR A 88 -7.26 -5.58 4.23
N SER A 89 -6.98 -4.55 3.43
CA SER A 89 -8.00 -3.86 2.63
C SER A 89 -8.65 -4.80 1.62
N TYR A 90 -7.87 -5.66 0.96
CA TYR A 90 -8.40 -6.66 0.04
C TYR A 90 -9.28 -7.70 0.74
N ALA A 91 -8.88 -8.13 1.95
CA ALA A 91 -9.63 -9.05 2.78
C ALA A 91 -11.03 -8.49 3.13
N PHE A 92 -11.10 -7.22 3.54
CA PHE A 92 -12.37 -6.55 3.85
C PHE A 92 -13.34 -6.46 2.66
N LEU A 93 -12.81 -6.40 1.43
CA LEU A 93 -13.61 -6.39 0.21
C LEU A 93 -13.98 -7.81 -0.27
N THR A 94 -13.47 -8.86 0.39
CA THR A 94 -13.69 -10.26 0.00
C THR A 94 -14.85 -10.86 0.79
N PRO A 95 -15.98 -11.20 0.12
CA PRO A 95 -17.18 -11.70 0.81
C PRO A 95 -17.01 -13.09 1.41
N ASP A 96 -16.17 -13.92 0.77
CA ASP A 96 -15.85 -15.26 1.26
C ASP A 96 -14.91 -15.15 2.46
N LYS A 97 -15.34 -15.69 3.60
CA LYS A 97 -14.60 -15.55 4.87
C LYS A 97 -13.33 -16.40 4.89
N ASP A 98 -13.34 -17.54 4.24
CA ASP A 98 -12.17 -18.44 4.21
C ASP A 98 -11.10 -17.84 3.29
N GLU A 99 -11.51 -17.26 2.16
CA GLU A 99 -10.63 -16.48 1.27
C GLU A 99 -10.11 -15.21 1.96
N ALA A 100 -10.98 -14.44 2.61
CA ALA A 100 -10.61 -13.25 3.36
C ALA A 100 -9.62 -13.55 4.49
N LYS A 101 -9.80 -14.68 5.20
CA LYS A 101 -8.89 -15.11 6.25
C LYS A 101 -7.47 -15.32 5.70
N GLY A 102 -7.31 -15.94 4.55
CA GLY A 102 -5.99 -16.10 3.92
C GLY A 102 -5.28 -14.76 3.68
N TYR A 103 -6.03 -13.72 3.31
CA TYR A 103 -5.50 -12.37 3.16
C TYR A 103 -5.14 -11.71 4.50
N PHE A 104 -5.93 -11.94 5.55
CA PHE A 104 -5.59 -11.46 6.90
C PHE A 104 -4.35 -12.16 7.48
N ASP A 105 -4.21 -13.47 7.27
CA ASP A 105 -3.04 -14.24 7.69
C ASP A 105 -1.78 -13.72 6.97
N SER A 106 -1.87 -13.49 5.65
CA SER A 106 -0.80 -12.85 4.87
C SER A 106 -0.46 -11.45 5.37
N ALA A 107 -1.48 -10.64 5.70
CA ALA A 107 -1.26 -9.31 6.25
C ALA A 107 -0.48 -9.36 7.58
N TYR A 108 -0.82 -10.32 8.45
CA TYR A 108 -0.14 -10.53 9.72
C TYR A 108 1.36 -10.83 9.51
N ASP A 109 1.69 -11.74 8.60
CA ASP A 109 3.09 -12.10 8.31
C ASP A 109 3.92 -10.88 7.84
N PHE A 110 3.32 -9.99 7.04
CA PHE A 110 4.00 -8.76 6.61
C PHE A 110 4.17 -7.75 7.75
N PHE A 111 3.17 -7.60 8.62
CA PHE A 111 3.29 -6.74 9.79
C PHE A 111 4.33 -7.26 10.77
N GLU A 112 4.38 -8.58 11.01
CA GLU A 112 5.39 -9.20 11.87
C GLU A 112 6.80 -8.95 11.32
N GLN A 113 7.02 -9.14 10.02
CA GLN A 113 8.28 -8.82 9.36
C GLN A 113 8.65 -7.33 9.49
N ALA A 114 7.70 -6.43 9.25
CA ALA A 114 7.94 -4.99 9.39
C ALA A 114 8.39 -4.64 10.81
N VAL A 115 7.71 -5.19 11.82
CA VAL A 115 8.01 -5.00 13.24
C VAL A 115 9.38 -5.57 13.61
N ASN A 116 9.70 -6.78 13.14
CA ASN A 116 10.99 -7.43 13.40
C ASN A 116 12.17 -6.66 12.81
N GLU A 117 12.03 -6.06 11.62
CA GLU A 117 13.10 -5.22 11.05
C GLU A 117 13.32 -3.94 11.89
N VAL A 118 12.27 -3.36 12.49
CA VAL A 118 12.42 -2.22 13.42
C VAL A 118 13.14 -2.62 14.69
N PHE A 119 12.65 -3.68 15.36
CA PHE A 119 13.20 -4.11 16.64
C PHE A 119 14.62 -4.67 16.49
N GLY A 120 14.91 -5.34 15.37
CA GLY A 120 16.27 -5.75 15.02
C GLY A 120 17.22 -4.56 14.96
N VAL A 121 16.85 -3.49 14.25
CA VAL A 121 17.68 -2.27 14.16
C VAL A 121 17.91 -1.63 15.53
N ILE A 122 16.90 -1.59 16.39
CA ILE A 122 17.02 -1.00 17.74
C ILE A 122 17.94 -1.83 18.65
N LEU A 123 17.89 -3.17 18.56
CA LEU A 123 18.74 -4.07 19.34
C LEU A 123 20.23 -3.98 18.96
N TYR A 124 20.56 -3.67 17.70
CA TYR A 124 21.95 -3.47 17.26
C TYR A 124 22.48 -2.05 17.52
N MET A 125 21.66 -1.15 18.07
CA MET A 125 22.05 0.22 18.42
C MET A 125 22.44 0.41 19.91
N TYR A 126 22.47 -0.68 20.69
CA TYR A 126 22.90 -0.70 22.09
C TYR A 126 24.10 -1.62 22.31
#